data_AF-A0A975K389-F1
#
_entry.id   AF-A0A975K389-F1
#
_cell.length_a   1.000
_cell.length_b   1.000
_cell.length_c   1.000
_cell.angle_alpha   90.00
_cell.angle_beta   90.00
_cell.angle_gamma   90.00
#
_symmetry.space_group_name_H-M   'P 1'
#
loop_
_entity.id
_entity.type
_entity.pdbx_description
1 polymer ?
#
loop_
_entity_poly.entity_id
_entity_poly.type
_entity_poly.pdbx_seq_one_letter_code
_entity_poly.pdbx_strand_id
1 'polypeptide(L)'
;MSFSLIALAAAAATHTVQIEHRGMQMDAIYSARTQIQTRTVGAATPNRMDGQRCRWTATLVVDRKLTHGPALARILPSDHKLSGSQPGACTRDRSAIEREVARRDDAVRDHLLAVAARDRAPLLAELDAIRNLASN
;
A
#
# COMPACT_ATOMS: atom_id res chain seq x y z
N MET A 1 -9.38 26.17 -1.64
CA MET A 1 -9.38 24.74 -2.03
C MET A 1 -8.64 23.98 -0.95
N SER A 2 -9.31 23.09 -0.21
CA SER A 2 -8.69 22.40 0.93
C SER A 2 -8.25 21.01 0.51
N PHE A 3 -6.95 20.75 0.61
CA PHE A 3 -6.36 19.43 0.46
C PHE A 3 -6.03 18.91 1.85
N SER A 4 -6.66 17.81 2.26
CA SER A 4 -6.34 17.14 3.51
C SER A 4 -5.60 15.85 3.18
N LEU A 5 -4.32 15.79 3.53
CA LEU A 5 -3.52 14.57 3.50
C LEU A 5 -3.69 13.90 4.86
N ILE A 6 -4.40 12.78 4.91
CA ILE A 6 -4.51 11.97 6.12
C ILE A 6 -4.06 10.57 5.73
N ALA A 7 -2.93 10.13 6.27
CA ALA A 7 -2.48 8.76 6.10
C ALA A 7 -3.33 7.85 7.00
N LEU A 8 -4.17 7.01 6.40
CA LEU A 8 -4.86 5.92 7.07
C LEU A 8 -4.29 4.62 6.55
N ALA A 9 -3.98 3.67 7.42
CA ALA A 9 -3.71 2.30 7.02
C ALA A 9 -5.04 1.53 7.02
N ALA A 10 -5.60 1.25 5.83
CA ALA A 10 -6.71 0.33 5.68
C ALA A 10 -6.23 -0.97 5.01
N ALA A 11 -6.71 -2.10 5.55
CA ALA A 11 -6.44 -3.50 5.17
C ALA A 11 -4.96 -3.86 4.95
N ALA A 12 -4.38 -4.56 5.93
CA ALA A 12 -3.04 -5.11 5.81
C ALA A 12 -3.12 -6.52 5.20
N ALA A 13 -2.95 -6.65 3.89
CA ALA A 13 -2.69 -7.95 3.29
C ALA A 13 -1.21 -8.30 3.52
N THR A 14 -0.94 -9.51 3.98
CA THR A 14 0.43 -10.01 4.19
C THR A 14 0.70 -11.21 3.30
N HIS A 15 1.93 -11.31 2.83
CA HIS A 15 2.42 -12.43 2.05
C HIS A 15 3.85 -12.78 2.48
N THR A 16 4.08 -14.05 2.79
CA THR A 16 5.39 -14.53 3.22
C THR A 16 6.00 -15.42 2.15
N VAL A 17 7.27 -15.19 1.83
CA VAL A 17 8.05 -15.99 0.89
C VAL A 17 9.27 -16.55 1.61
N GLN A 18 9.47 -17.86 1.54
CA GLN A 18 10.71 -18.49 1.97
C GLN A 18 11.83 -18.22 0.96
N ILE A 19 12.94 -17.73 1.47
CA ILE A 19 14.16 -17.44 0.72
C ILE A 19 15.27 -18.31 1.29
N GLU A 20 15.88 -19.12 0.42
CA GLU A 20 17.16 -19.76 0.72
C GLU A 20 18.27 -18.98 0.03
N HIS A 21 19.26 -18.54 0.80
CA HIS A 21 20.40 -17.82 0.29
C HIS A 21 21.68 -18.34 0.94
N ARG A 22 22.53 -19.01 0.13
CA ARG A 22 23.85 -19.55 0.54
C ARG A 22 23.79 -20.44 1.79
N GLY A 23 22.76 -21.28 1.90
CA GLY A 23 22.56 -22.20 3.03
C GLY A 23 21.86 -21.60 4.25
N MET A 24 21.52 -20.31 4.23
CA MET A 24 20.63 -19.70 5.22
C MET A 24 19.21 -19.66 4.67
N GLN A 25 18.26 -20.20 5.43
CA GLN A 25 16.84 -19.98 5.17
C GLN A 25 16.37 -18.73 5.90
N MET A 26 15.46 -17.96 5.30
CA MET A 26 14.79 -16.81 5.89
C MET A 26 13.44 -16.53 5.25
N ASP A 27 12.55 -15.90 6.01
CA ASP A 27 11.25 -15.49 5.49
C ASP A 27 11.29 -14.01 5.14
N ALA A 28 10.89 -13.69 3.90
CA ALA A 28 10.57 -12.35 3.47
C ALA A 28 9.06 -12.12 3.65
N ILE A 29 8.71 -11.24 4.58
CA ILE A 29 7.34 -10.84 4.89
C ILE A 29 7.05 -9.54 4.15
N TYR A 30 6.09 -9.61 3.24
CA TYR A 30 5.56 -8.48 2.48
C TYR A 30 4.22 -8.06 3.08
N SER A 31 4.09 -6.78 3.42
CA SER A 31 2.88 -6.19 4.01
C SER A 31 2.39 -5.06 3.13
N ALA A 32 1.19 -5.20 2.57
CA ALA A 32 0.50 -4.15 1.85
C ALA A 32 -0.20 -3.21 2.83
N ARG A 33 -0.17 -1.91 2.54
CA ARG A 33 -1.03 -0.90 3.17
C ARG A 33 -1.50 0.09 2.13
N THR A 34 -2.74 0.54 2.25
CA THR A 34 -3.28 1.61 1.40
C THR A 34 -3.08 2.97 2.07
N GLN A 35 -2.78 4.00 1.28
CA GLN A 35 -2.77 5.40 1.71
C GLN A 35 -3.89 6.14 0.97
N ILE A 36 -4.91 6.57 1.69
CA ILE A 36 -6.11 7.17 1.10
C ILE A 36 -6.00 8.69 1.10
N GLN A 37 -6.11 9.29 -0.07
CA GLN A 37 -6.25 10.73 -0.28
C GLN A 37 -7.68 11.03 -0.72
N THR A 38 -8.27 12.09 -0.17
CA THR A 38 -9.64 12.48 -0.48
C THR A 38 -9.72 13.94 -0.87
N ARG A 39 -10.71 14.27 -1.71
CA ARG A 39 -10.99 15.64 -2.14
C ARG A 39 -12.48 15.82 -2.37
N THR A 40 -13.08 16.76 -1.65
CA THR A 40 -14.43 17.24 -1.97
C THR A 40 -14.36 18.14 -3.19
N VAL A 41 -15.19 17.85 -4.18
CA VAL A 41 -15.38 18.66 -5.39
C VAL A 41 -16.84 19.09 -5.47
N GLY A 42 -17.11 20.21 -6.15
CA GLY A 42 -18.44 20.80 -6.24
C GLY A 42 -18.76 21.76 -5.09
N ALA A 43 -19.82 22.55 -5.27
CA ALA A 43 -20.27 23.55 -4.31
C ALA A 43 -21.43 23.01 -3.47
N ALA A 44 -21.43 23.33 -2.17
CA ALA A 44 -22.62 23.22 -1.36
C ALA A 44 -23.46 24.48 -1.60
N THR A 45 -24.66 24.34 -2.14
CA THR A 45 -25.59 25.47 -2.28
C THR A 45 -26.85 25.21 -1.45
N PRO A 46 -27.45 26.22 -0.82
CA PRO A 46 -28.59 26.03 0.11
C PRO A 46 -29.75 25.24 -0.49
N ASN A 47 -30.00 25.40 -1.80
CA ASN A 47 -31.11 24.76 -2.50
C ASN A 47 -30.70 23.54 -3.37
N ARG A 48 -29.40 23.16 -3.36
CA ARG A 48 -28.89 21.91 -3.95
C ARG A 48 -27.73 21.39 -3.09
N MET A 49 -28.07 20.55 -2.12
CA MET A 49 -27.14 19.93 -1.16
C MET A 49 -26.32 18.78 -1.79
N ASP A 50 -26.79 18.27 -2.92
CA ASP A 50 -26.33 17.13 -3.70
C ASP A 50 -25.31 17.52 -4.80
N GLY A 51 -24.91 18.80 -4.84
CA GLY A 51 -23.88 19.30 -5.76
C GLY A 51 -22.43 18.93 -5.40
N GLN A 52 -22.20 18.39 -4.20
CA GLN A 52 -20.88 17.95 -3.77
C GLN A 52 -20.64 16.48 -4.10
N ARG A 53 -19.39 16.16 -4.43
CA ARG A 53 -18.91 14.78 -4.51
C ARG A 53 -17.58 14.65 -3.79
N CYS A 54 -17.42 13.55 -3.08
CA CYS A 54 -16.15 13.14 -2.56
C CYS A 54 -15.46 12.29 -3.63
N ARG A 55 -14.25 12.68 -4.02
CA ARG A 55 -13.34 11.86 -4.82
C ARG A 55 -12.26 11.32 -3.91
N TRP A 56 -11.90 10.06 -4.08
CA TRP A 56 -10.83 9.45 -3.31
C TRP A 56 -9.89 8.65 -4.21
N THR A 57 -8.64 8.57 -3.78
CA THR A 57 -7.58 7.77 -4.37
C THR A 57 -6.87 7.03 -3.25
N ALA A 58 -6.79 5.71 -3.32
CA ALA A 58 -5.99 4.88 -2.43
C ALA A 58 -4.73 4.44 -3.17
N THR A 59 -3.57 4.86 -2.69
CA THR A 59 -2.27 4.42 -3.22
C THR A 59 -1.81 3.21 -2.43
N LEU A 60 -1.48 2.11 -3.10
CA LEU A 60 -1.00 0.90 -2.45
C LEU A 60 0.51 0.98 -2.26
N VAL A 61 0.97 0.75 -1.02
CA VAL A 61 2.37 0.71 -0.62
C VAL A 61 2.66 -0.68 -0.05
N VAL A 62 3.80 -1.26 -0.43
CA VAL A 62 4.24 -2.57 0.09
C VAL A 62 5.52 -2.38 0.88
N ASP A 63 5.51 -2.86 2.12
CA ASP A 63 6.68 -2.92 2.98
C ASP A 63 7.21 -4.36 2.98
N ARG A 64 8.53 -4.55 2.87
CA ARG A 64 9.20 -5.86 3.00
C ARG A 64 10.06 -5.88 4.26
N LYS A 65 9.99 -6.97 5.01
CA LYS A 65 10.86 -7.26 6.16
C LYS A 65 11.39 -8.70 6.09
N LEU A 66 12.62 -8.93 6.53
CA LEU A 66 13.17 -10.27 6.74
C LEU A 66 13.01 -10.70 8.20
N THR A 67 12.72 -11.98 8.45
CA THR A 67 12.61 -12.54 9.82
C THR A 67 13.96 -12.62 10.53
N HIS A 68 15.03 -12.91 9.79
CA HIS A 68 16.40 -13.02 10.28
C HIS A 68 17.39 -12.71 9.15
N GLY A 69 18.67 -12.58 9.52
CA GLY A 69 19.71 -12.02 8.65
C GLY A 69 19.91 -10.52 8.89
N PRO A 70 20.74 -9.84 8.08
CA PRO A 70 20.86 -8.39 8.16
C PRO A 70 19.47 -7.76 7.97
N ALA A 71 18.99 -7.04 8.98
CA ALA A 71 17.64 -6.51 9.02
C ALA A 71 17.44 -5.47 7.91
N LEU A 72 16.81 -5.88 6.80
CA LEU A 72 16.50 -5.05 5.64
C LEU A 72 15.00 -4.79 5.55
N ALA A 73 14.53 -3.79 6.30
CA ALA A 73 13.20 -3.25 6.08
C ALA A 73 13.24 -2.31 4.87
N ARG A 74 12.38 -2.54 3.88
CA ARG A 74 12.33 -1.69 2.67
C ARG A 74 10.89 -1.40 2.27
N ILE A 75 10.62 -0.15 1.92
CA ILE A 75 9.41 0.22 1.20
C ILE A 75 9.64 -0.09 -0.26
N LEU A 76 8.82 -0.98 -0.81
CA LEU A 76 8.82 -1.30 -2.23
C LEU A 76 7.88 -0.31 -2.93
N PRO A 77 8.41 0.54 -3.83
CA PRO A 77 7.59 1.50 -4.54
C PRO A 77 6.54 0.75 -5.37
N SER A 78 5.31 1.23 -5.28
CA SER A 78 4.18 0.72 -6.03
C SER A 78 3.40 1.92 -6.55
N ASP A 79 3.11 1.89 -7.85
CA ASP A 79 2.30 2.88 -8.56
C ASP A 79 0.82 2.51 -8.59
N HIS A 80 0.45 1.38 -7.97
CA HIS A 80 -0.92 0.88 -7.98
C HIS A 80 -1.84 1.80 -7.18
N LYS A 81 -2.88 2.28 -7.86
CA LYS A 81 -3.86 3.22 -7.32
C LYS A 81 -5.25 2.71 -7.58
N LEU A 82 -6.06 2.74 -6.53
CA LEU A 82 -7.50 2.56 -6.59
C LEU A 82 -8.14 3.95 -6.48
N SER A 83 -9.26 4.18 -7.16
CA SER A 83 -9.97 5.45 -7.04
C SER A 83 -11.46 5.28 -7.14
N GLY A 84 -12.19 6.26 -6.65
CA GLY A 84 -13.65 6.27 -6.73
C GLY A 84 -14.25 7.61 -6.35
N SER A 85 -15.58 7.65 -6.38
CA SER A 85 -16.34 8.82 -5.98
C SER A 85 -17.64 8.44 -5.28
N GLN A 86 -18.02 9.26 -4.31
CA GLN A 86 -19.26 9.17 -3.55
C GLN A 86 -19.98 10.53 -3.56
N PRO A 87 -21.32 10.56 -3.49
CA PRO A 87 -22.06 11.80 -3.26
C PRO A 87 -21.66 12.46 -1.92
N GLY A 88 -21.74 13.79 -1.85
CA GLY A 88 -21.48 14.54 -0.61
C GLY A 88 -20.03 14.94 -0.38
N ALA A 89 -19.74 15.48 0.80
CA ALA A 89 -18.40 15.90 1.21
C ALA A 89 -17.62 14.74 1.85
N CYS A 90 -16.29 14.67 1.62
CA CYS A 90 -15.45 13.57 2.11
C CYS A 90 -15.40 13.44 3.64
N THR A 91 -15.74 14.49 4.39
CA THR A 91 -15.73 14.47 5.85
C THR A 91 -16.88 13.67 6.46
N ARG A 92 -17.98 13.46 5.72
CA ARG A 92 -19.15 12.73 6.23
C ARG A 92 -19.00 11.20 6.13
N ASP A 93 -18.36 10.70 5.07
CA ASP A 93 -18.48 9.30 4.65
C ASP A 93 -17.15 8.54 4.60
N ARG A 94 -16.19 8.91 5.46
CA ARG A 94 -14.85 8.30 5.51
C ARG A 94 -14.87 6.78 5.67
N SER A 95 -15.70 6.25 6.57
CA SER A 95 -15.83 4.80 6.77
C SER A 95 -16.41 4.09 5.54
N ALA A 96 -17.19 4.79 4.71
CA ALA A 96 -17.69 4.24 3.45
C ALA A 96 -16.57 4.13 2.40
N ILE A 97 -15.61 5.07 2.40
CA ILE A 97 -14.41 4.97 1.55
C ILE A 97 -13.57 3.76 1.97
N GLU A 98 -13.35 3.57 3.27
CA GLU A 98 -12.60 2.43 3.79
C GLU A 98 -13.24 1.09 3.40
N ARG A 99 -14.57 0.97 3.54
CA ARG A 99 -15.31 -0.24 3.08
C ARG A 99 -15.19 -0.46 1.58
N GLU A 100 -15.21 0.60 0.79
CA GLU A 100 -15.08 0.54 -0.66
C GLU A 100 -13.66 0.12 -1.08
N VAL A 101 -12.63 0.55 -0.34
CA VAL A 101 -11.25 0.06 -0.53
C VAL A 101 -11.13 -1.40 -0.11
N ALA A 102 -11.70 -1.79 1.04
CA ALA A 102 -11.70 -3.19 1.50
C ALA A 102 -12.44 -4.14 0.54
N ARG A 103 -13.46 -3.66 -0.18
CA ARG A 103 -14.10 -4.46 -1.25
C ARG A 103 -13.15 -4.78 -2.43
N ARG A 104 -11.99 -4.12 -2.52
CA ARG A 104 -10.96 -4.36 -3.54
C ARG A 104 -9.79 -5.18 -3.02
N ASP A 105 -9.99 -5.93 -1.92
CA ASP A 105 -8.96 -6.76 -1.30
C ASP A 105 -8.29 -7.74 -2.29
N ASP A 106 -9.03 -8.28 -3.25
CA ASP A 106 -8.47 -9.15 -4.29
C ASP A 106 -7.42 -8.42 -5.15
N ALA A 107 -7.73 -7.20 -5.62
CA ALA A 107 -6.79 -6.39 -6.38
C ALA A 107 -5.55 -6.01 -5.56
N VAL A 108 -5.73 -5.73 -4.26
CA VAL A 108 -4.63 -5.46 -3.33
C VAL A 108 -3.73 -6.68 -3.17
N ARG A 109 -4.33 -7.87 -3.00
CA ARG A 109 -3.61 -9.15 -2.85
C ARG A 109 -2.88 -9.53 -4.11
N ASP A 110 -3.52 -9.46 -5.28
CA ASP A 110 -2.89 -9.77 -6.57
C ASP A 110 -1.68 -8.86 -6.82
N HIS A 111 -1.82 -7.58 -6.51
CA HIS A 111 -0.70 -6.64 -6.63
C HIS A 111 0.42 -6.93 -5.62
N LEU A 112 0.09 -7.27 -4.37
CA LEU A 112 1.08 -7.67 -3.36
C LEU A 112 1.91 -8.89 -3.83
N LEU A 113 1.24 -9.90 -4.39
CA LEU A 113 1.90 -11.07 -4.96
C LEU A 113 2.80 -10.70 -6.15
N ALA A 114 2.33 -9.82 -7.04
CA ALA A 114 3.11 -9.36 -8.17
C ALA A 114 4.36 -8.56 -7.74
N VAL A 115 4.25 -7.73 -6.71
CA VAL A 115 5.39 -6.99 -6.13
C VAL A 115 6.39 -7.97 -5.52
N ALA A 116 5.95 -8.92 -4.69
CA ALA A 116 6.82 -9.92 -4.09
C ALA A 116 7.56 -10.76 -5.14
N ALA A 117 6.87 -11.15 -6.22
CA ALA A 117 7.48 -11.90 -7.32
C ALA A 117 8.58 -11.10 -8.04
N ARG A 118 8.35 -9.81 -8.32
CA ARG A 118 9.33 -8.92 -8.97
C ARG A 118 10.53 -8.60 -8.08
N ASP A 119 10.32 -8.55 -6.78
CA ASP A 119 11.32 -8.19 -5.79
C ASP A 119 12.36 -9.30 -5.53
N ARG A 120 12.09 -10.55 -5.94
CA ARG A 120 12.97 -11.69 -5.63
C ARG A 120 14.41 -11.50 -6.08
N ALA A 121 14.65 -11.13 -7.34
CA ALA A 121 16.01 -10.95 -7.85
C ALA A 121 16.73 -9.75 -7.20
N PRO A 122 16.12 -8.56 -7.09
CA PRO A 122 16.68 -7.45 -6.31
C PRO A 122 17.03 -7.83 -4.86
N LEU A 123 16.15 -8.54 -4.15
CA LEU A 123 16.40 -8.99 -2.79
C LEU A 123 17.65 -9.88 -2.68
N LEU A 124 17.81 -10.85 -3.59
CA LEU A 124 18.98 -11.73 -3.57
C LEU A 124 20.28 -10.95 -3.82
N ALA A 125 20.26 -9.98 -4.74
CA ALA A 125 21.41 -9.12 -5.01
C ALA A 125 21.76 -8.23 -3.80
N GLU A 126 20.76 -7.71 -3.09
CA GLU A 126 20.96 -6.94 -1.85
C GLU A 126 21.60 -7.79 -0.75
N LEU A 127 21.16 -9.04 -0.58
CA LEU A 127 21.74 -9.99 0.38
C LEU A 127 23.20 -10.31 0.06
N ASP A 128 23.53 -10.57 -1.23
CA ASP A 128 24.90 -10.78 -1.67
C ASP A 128 25.79 -9.55 -1.38
N ALA A 129 25.29 -8.35 -1.66
CA ALA A 129 26.04 -7.11 -1.45
C ALA A 129 26.40 -6.89 0.02
N ILE A 130 25.45 -7.09 0.93
CA ILE A 130 25.67 -6.89 2.38
C ILE A 130 26.66 -7.90 2.93
N ARG A 131 26.60 -9.15 2.47
CA ARG A 131 27.57 -10.17 2.87
C ARG A 131 28.98 -9.82 2.41
N ASN A 132 29.12 -9.38 1.16
CA ASN A 132 30.41 -8.97 0.62
C ASN A 132 30.99 -7.79 1.41
N LEU A 133 30.14 -6.86 1.89
CA LEU A 133 30.56 -5.78 2.79
C LEU A 133 31.01 -6.31 4.17
N ALA A 134 30.34 -7.33 4.71
CA ALA A 134 30.67 -7.89 6.03
C ALA A 134 31.90 -8.83 6.03
N SER A 135 32.38 -9.24 4.85
CA SER A 135 33.50 -10.17 4.68
C SER A 135 34.83 -9.45 4.37
N ASN A 136 34.82 -8.11 4.26
CA ASN A 136 36.00 -7.25 4.13
C ASN A 136 36.30 -6.57 5.47
#